data_AF-C3YHA2-F1
#
_entry.id   AF-C3YHA2-F1
#
_cell.length_a   1.000
_cell.length_b   1.000
_cell.length_c   1.000
_cell.angle_alpha   90.00
_cell.angle_beta   90.00
_cell.angle_gamma   90.00
#
_symmetry.space_group_name_H-M   'P 1'
#
loop_
_entity.id
_entity.type
_entity.pdbx_description
1 polymer ?
#
loop_
_entity_poly.entity_id
_entity_poly.type
_entity_poly.pdbx_seq_one_letter_code
_entity_poly.pdbx_strand_id
1 'polypeptide(L)'
;MASLLASFCVIIVVTAILGENVIAADDFTHRESLDEEGKFQLLWKFDDEKIEFEAQVQTTGWVGLGLSPNGGMPGSDIAIGWVKDGTAYLTDRYAEAKAQPSVDESQDWELVSGYENGTHTVLRFNRKLTTCDVRDRVINEDTLRVLWAWHDQDPEEESGVSGPTYHGTNRGARATLLLNRKLTETPTTGTTYSFDLLMNNVPIPDNQDTTYWCRVFQMPNLPSKHHIIKVEPIITPGNDGIFHHVLLYKCRTIPNITIVPEEHPGHACQSPNMPSDWYGCYGGSIVAAWAIGGGDVIYPEHVGYPISDSEDSGYVLMEVHYDNPQLESGMYDSSGIRMMYTPELRDNDVGTLEVGVIVNKYHAIPPRAVDFKSAAFCSSHCLNAYMEELGEPIKIIGVMLHAHLLGVRLNARLIHNGVETDIARDDNYDFNLQNMRMLKEEITVYPGDTLITECIYNSEHKDSVVYDTVQQYAAPFPRGTRLPTEDICSPSATPTPGDGPGPAGGSTALQAHHAAGYVLLTYLVALVLTVWAE
;
A
#
# COMPACT_ATOMS: atom_id res chain seq x y z
N MET A 1 -30.18 -81.18 -7.96
CA MET A 1 -29.94 -80.36 -6.75
C MET A 1 -28.45 -80.49 -6.46
N ALA A 2 -27.55 -79.69 -7.04
CA ALA A 2 -27.38 -78.23 -6.94
C ALA A 2 -27.01 -77.75 -5.53
N SER A 3 -25.78 -77.19 -5.43
CA SER A 3 -25.23 -76.29 -4.40
C SER A 3 -24.73 -76.93 -3.08
N LEU A 4 -23.65 -76.51 -2.44
CA LEU A 4 -22.71 -75.39 -2.64
C LEU A 4 -21.45 -75.67 -1.80
N LEU A 5 -20.28 -75.52 -2.41
CA LEU A 5 -18.96 -75.45 -1.78
C LEU A 5 -18.78 -74.10 -1.09
N ALA A 6 -18.14 -74.07 0.08
CA ALA A 6 -17.55 -72.84 0.64
C ALA A 6 -16.15 -73.17 1.16
N SER A 7 -15.17 -73.04 0.26
CA SER A 7 -13.74 -73.01 0.60
C SER A 7 -13.38 -71.55 0.85
N PHE A 8 -12.97 -71.21 2.07
CA PHE A 8 -12.49 -69.88 2.43
C PHE A 8 -11.12 -69.66 1.80
N CYS A 9 -11.09 -68.97 0.65
CA CYS A 9 -9.88 -68.39 0.07
C CYS A 9 -9.65 -67.02 0.71
N VAL A 10 -8.60 -66.89 1.52
CA VAL A 10 -8.12 -65.59 2.02
C VAL A 10 -7.40 -64.90 0.86
N ILE A 11 -8.09 -63.95 0.22
CA ILE A 11 -7.48 -63.03 -0.75
C ILE A 11 -6.79 -61.93 0.07
N ILE A 12 -5.46 -61.98 0.17
CA ILE A 12 -4.66 -60.84 0.60
C ILE A 12 -4.64 -59.86 -0.58
N VAL A 13 -5.51 -58.85 -0.53
CA VAL A 13 -5.41 -57.69 -1.41
C VAL A 13 -4.27 -56.83 -0.85
N VAL A 14 -3.11 -56.90 -1.47
CA VAL A 14 -2.06 -55.89 -1.29
C VAL A 14 -2.52 -54.67 -2.08
N THR A 15 -3.21 -53.74 -1.42
CA THR A 15 -3.38 -52.38 -1.94
C THR A 15 -2.00 -51.73 -1.92
N ALA A 16 -1.38 -51.65 -3.10
CA ALA A 16 -0.30 -50.71 -3.32
C ALA A 16 -0.89 -49.30 -3.18
N ILE A 17 -0.70 -48.70 -2.01
CA ILE A 17 -0.87 -47.26 -1.84
C ILE A 17 0.27 -46.66 -2.66
N LEU A 18 -0.04 -46.26 -3.90
CA LEU A 18 0.74 -45.23 -4.57
C LEU A 18 0.59 -44.01 -3.67
N GLY A 19 1.57 -43.80 -2.80
CA GLY A 19 1.78 -42.51 -2.17
C GLY A 19 2.04 -41.55 -3.31
N GLU A 20 1.00 -40.83 -3.74
CA GLU A 20 1.22 -39.48 -4.22
C GLU A 20 2.02 -38.81 -3.10
N ASN A 21 3.28 -38.53 -3.38
CA ASN A 21 4.03 -37.55 -2.61
C ASN A 21 3.23 -36.26 -2.78
N VAL A 22 2.27 -36.04 -1.88
CA VAL A 22 1.84 -34.71 -1.52
C VAL A 22 3.10 -34.11 -0.93
N ILE A 23 3.93 -33.52 -1.79
CA ILE A 23 4.87 -32.48 -1.39
C ILE A 23 3.98 -31.56 -0.58
N ALA A 24 4.21 -31.51 0.74
CA ALA A 24 3.54 -30.55 1.59
C ALA A 24 3.70 -29.22 0.87
N ALA A 25 2.59 -28.61 0.44
CA ALA A 25 2.64 -27.31 -0.19
C ALA A 25 3.43 -26.42 0.78
N ASP A 26 4.62 -26.01 0.37
CA ASP A 26 5.48 -25.23 1.24
C ASP A 26 4.72 -23.97 1.66
N ASP A 27 4.65 -23.75 2.96
CA ASP A 27 3.81 -22.74 3.61
C ASP A 27 4.42 -21.34 3.45
N PHE A 28 4.52 -20.87 2.21
CA PHE A 28 4.89 -19.49 1.90
C PHE A 28 3.69 -18.58 2.12
N THR A 29 3.86 -17.59 2.99
CA THR A 29 2.82 -16.63 3.36
C THR A 29 2.70 -15.48 2.37
N HIS A 30 3.72 -15.26 1.55
CA HIS A 30 3.80 -14.16 0.60
C HIS A 30 4.18 -14.62 -0.79
N ARG A 31 3.66 -13.90 -1.78
CA ARG A 31 3.93 -14.12 -3.19
C ARG A 31 3.78 -12.81 -3.95
N GLU A 32 4.65 -12.60 -4.92
CA GLU A 32 4.61 -11.47 -5.83
C GLU A 32 5.19 -11.87 -7.21
N SER A 33 4.61 -11.35 -8.29
CA SER A 33 5.22 -11.40 -9.62
C SER A 33 6.23 -10.27 -9.74
N LEU A 34 7.48 -10.52 -10.11
CA LEU A 34 8.47 -9.45 -10.20
C LEU A 34 8.48 -8.75 -11.57
N ASP A 35 8.04 -9.44 -12.62
CA ASP A 35 7.84 -8.90 -13.96
C ASP A 35 6.34 -8.81 -14.32
N GLU A 36 6.04 -8.00 -15.33
CA GLU A 36 4.67 -7.77 -15.83
C GLU A 36 4.09 -8.99 -16.56
N GLU A 37 4.93 -9.84 -17.15
CA GLU A 37 4.48 -11.03 -17.89
C GLU A 37 4.21 -12.24 -16.99
N GLY A 38 4.51 -12.15 -15.69
CA GLY A 38 4.30 -13.26 -14.75
C GLY A 38 5.39 -14.32 -14.76
N LYS A 39 6.50 -14.12 -15.49
CA LYS A 39 7.55 -15.14 -15.69
C LYS A 39 8.43 -15.37 -14.48
N PHE A 40 8.53 -14.40 -13.57
CA PHE A 40 9.32 -14.45 -12.35
C PHE A 40 8.38 -14.32 -11.16
N GLN A 41 8.05 -15.45 -10.53
CA GLN A 41 7.28 -15.49 -9.30
C GLN A 41 8.22 -15.60 -8.11
N LEU A 42 8.15 -14.65 -7.19
CA LEU A 42 8.85 -14.71 -5.92
C LEU A 42 7.85 -15.07 -4.83
N LEU A 43 8.13 -16.14 -4.09
CA LEU A 43 7.41 -16.52 -2.88
C LEU A 43 8.36 -16.36 -1.69
N TRP A 44 7.82 -15.95 -0.55
CA TRP A 44 8.65 -15.85 0.65
C TRP A 44 7.85 -16.01 1.94
N LYS A 45 8.61 -16.28 3.00
CA LYS A 45 8.18 -16.28 4.40
C LYS A 45 9.37 -15.85 5.26
N PHE A 46 9.09 -15.36 6.45
CA PHE A 46 10.13 -14.87 7.35
C PHE A 46 9.77 -15.15 8.80
N ASP A 47 10.80 -15.13 9.65
CA ASP A 47 10.70 -15.08 11.10
C ASP A 47 11.50 -13.87 11.62
N ASP A 48 11.71 -13.78 12.94
CA ASP A 48 12.45 -12.67 13.54
C ASP A 48 13.97 -12.71 13.24
N GLU A 49 14.51 -13.79 12.65
CA GLU A 49 15.94 -13.98 12.36
C GLU A 49 16.27 -13.94 10.86
N LYS A 50 15.44 -14.56 10.01
CA LYS A 50 15.73 -14.74 8.59
C LYS A 50 14.49 -14.71 7.68
N ILE A 51 14.76 -14.54 6.40
CA ILE A 51 13.78 -14.68 5.31
C ILE A 51 14.17 -15.86 4.43
N GLU A 52 13.17 -16.59 3.97
CA GLU A 52 13.31 -17.69 3.02
C GLU A 52 12.52 -17.36 1.75
N PHE A 53 13.20 -17.42 0.62
CA PHE A 53 12.67 -17.15 -0.71
C PHE A 53 12.57 -18.42 -1.53
N GLU A 54 11.57 -18.48 -2.39
CA GLU A 54 11.53 -19.36 -3.56
C GLU A 54 11.28 -18.52 -4.81
N ALA A 55 12.25 -18.54 -5.73
CA ALA A 55 12.12 -17.93 -7.04
C ALA A 55 11.71 -19.02 -8.04
N GLN A 56 10.51 -18.89 -8.62
CA GLN A 56 10.01 -19.74 -9.69
C GLN A 56 10.06 -18.93 -10.99
N VAL A 57 10.99 -19.26 -11.89
CA VAL A 57 11.25 -18.44 -13.08
C VAL A 57 11.10 -19.27 -14.35
N GLN A 58 10.35 -18.75 -15.32
CA GLN A 58 10.13 -19.37 -16.61
C GLN A 58 11.38 -19.27 -17.50
N THR A 59 12.38 -20.08 -17.18
CA THR A 59 13.65 -20.22 -17.89
C THR A 59 14.22 -21.62 -17.65
N THR A 60 15.27 -22.00 -18.38
CA THR A 60 16.07 -23.21 -18.14
C THR A 60 17.54 -22.83 -17.98
N GLY A 61 17.78 -21.79 -17.18
CA GLY A 61 19.07 -21.16 -17.06
C GLY A 61 19.22 -20.47 -15.71
N TRP A 62 19.96 -19.37 -15.67
CA TRP A 62 20.23 -18.70 -14.40
C TRP A 62 19.14 -17.70 -14.00
N VAL A 63 19.00 -17.56 -12.70
CA VAL A 63 18.08 -16.64 -12.00
C VAL A 63 18.88 -15.76 -11.05
N GLY A 64 18.61 -14.46 -11.07
CA GLY A 64 19.19 -13.48 -10.17
C GLY A 64 18.11 -12.74 -9.39
N LEU A 65 18.33 -12.62 -8.08
CA LEU A 65 17.53 -11.83 -7.15
C LEU A 65 18.48 -10.91 -6.37
N GLY A 66 18.11 -9.64 -6.17
CA GLY A 66 18.95 -8.74 -5.39
C GLY A 66 18.16 -7.74 -4.57
N LEU A 67 18.80 -7.18 -3.54
CA LEU A 67 18.29 -6.14 -2.68
C LEU A 67 19.06 -4.86 -2.98
N SER A 68 18.36 -3.84 -3.47
CA SER A 68 18.94 -2.58 -3.93
C SER A 68 18.51 -1.40 -3.07
N PRO A 69 19.41 -0.43 -2.82
CA PRO A 69 19.05 0.80 -2.12
C PRO A 69 18.12 1.71 -2.94
N ASN A 70 18.11 1.61 -4.27
CA ASN A 70 17.40 2.55 -5.14
C ASN A 70 16.81 1.92 -6.42
N GLY A 71 16.84 0.59 -6.55
CA GLY A 71 16.42 -0.13 -7.75
C GLY A 71 17.48 -0.19 -8.86
N GLY A 72 18.65 0.40 -8.66
CA GLY A 72 19.81 0.27 -9.53
C GLY A 72 20.78 -0.82 -9.07
N MET A 73 21.68 -1.24 -9.97
CA MET A 73 22.73 -2.22 -9.64
C MET A 73 23.69 -1.74 -8.54
N PRO A 74 24.28 -0.53 -8.58
CA PRO A 74 25.31 -0.14 -7.61
C PRO A 74 24.82 -0.18 -6.16
N GLY A 75 25.59 -0.82 -5.29
CA GLY A 75 25.27 -1.00 -3.88
C GLY A 75 24.29 -2.14 -3.59
N SER A 76 24.00 -3.00 -4.57
CA SER A 76 23.06 -4.10 -4.40
C SER A 76 23.75 -5.38 -3.95
N ASP A 77 23.05 -6.07 -3.06
CA ASP A 77 23.35 -7.39 -2.51
C ASP A 77 22.54 -8.42 -3.31
N ILE A 78 23.21 -9.36 -3.99
CA ILE A 78 22.63 -10.14 -5.09
C ILE A 78 22.96 -11.63 -4.96
N ALA A 79 21.92 -12.45 -4.96
CA ALA A 79 22.03 -13.89 -5.18
C ALA A 79 21.85 -14.23 -6.67
N ILE A 80 22.76 -15.03 -7.22
CA ILE A 80 22.63 -15.61 -8.56
C ILE A 80 22.73 -17.12 -8.46
N GLY A 81 21.73 -17.85 -8.96
CA GLY A 81 21.71 -19.31 -8.94
C GLY A 81 21.18 -19.92 -10.23
N TRP A 82 21.40 -21.23 -10.38
CA TRP A 82 21.04 -22.02 -11.56
C TRP A 82 21.03 -23.52 -11.21
N VAL A 83 20.56 -24.37 -12.11
CA VAL A 83 20.54 -25.82 -11.90
C VAL A 83 21.19 -26.52 -13.08
N LYS A 84 22.37 -27.09 -12.86
CA LYS A 84 23.15 -27.78 -13.90
C LYS A 84 23.29 -29.25 -13.56
N ASP A 85 22.95 -30.12 -14.53
CA ASP A 85 23.01 -31.58 -14.39
C ASP A 85 22.29 -32.10 -13.12
N GLY A 86 21.16 -31.47 -12.77
CA GLY A 86 20.35 -31.80 -11.60
C GLY A 86 20.91 -31.30 -10.26
N THR A 87 22.00 -30.54 -10.28
CA THR A 87 22.61 -29.92 -9.09
C THR A 87 22.33 -28.42 -9.08
N ALA A 88 21.79 -27.91 -7.99
CA ALA A 88 21.54 -26.48 -7.82
C ALA A 88 22.79 -25.76 -7.27
N TYR A 89 23.03 -24.56 -7.79
CA TYR A 89 24.12 -23.68 -7.40
C TYR A 89 23.58 -22.30 -7.05
N LEU A 90 24.23 -21.62 -6.11
CA LEU A 90 23.95 -20.24 -5.73
C LEU A 90 25.28 -19.56 -5.41
N THR A 91 25.41 -18.32 -5.85
CA THR A 91 26.54 -17.45 -5.51
C THR A 91 26.00 -16.15 -4.96
N ASP A 92 26.53 -15.74 -3.81
CA ASP A 92 26.33 -14.42 -3.25
C ASP A 92 27.31 -13.42 -3.86
N ARG A 93 26.82 -12.24 -4.21
CA ARG A 93 27.50 -11.25 -5.03
C ARG A 93 27.13 -9.83 -4.63
N TYR A 94 28.10 -8.95 -4.82
CA TYR A 94 27.91 -7.52 -4.64
C TYR A 94 28.10 -6.75 -5.94
N ALA A 95 27.16 -5.84 -6.23
CA ALA A 95 27.21 -4.98 -7.40
C ALA A 95 27.81 -3.61 -7.06
N GLU A 96 29.08 -3.39 -7.41
CA GLU A 96 29.72 -2.07 -7.22
C GLU A 96 29.30 -1.03 -8.29
N ALA A 97 28.91 -1.51 -9.47
CA ALA A 97 28.59 -0.68 -10.62
C ALA A 97 27.51 -1.34 -11.48
N LYS A 98 27.08 -0.67 -12.55
CA LYS A 98 26.26 -1.26 -13.61
C LYS A 98 27.09 -2.18 -14.51
N ALA A 99 27.63 -3.23 -13.91
CA ALA A 99 28.45 -4.26 -14.51
C ALA A 99 28.12 -5.61 -13.88
N GLN A 100 28.77 -6.67 -14.33
CA GLN A 100 28.61 -7.98 -13.72
C GLN A 100 29.05 -7.94 -12.24
N PRO A 101 28.20 -8.36 -11.29
CA PRO A 101 28.53 -8.33 -9.88
C PRO A 101 29.58 -9.39 -9.56
N SER A 102 30.59 -9.00 -8.77
CA SER A 102 31.63 -9.90 -8.28
C SER A 102 31.07 -10.79 -7.19
N VAL A 103 31.58 -12.03 -7.10
CA VAL A 103 31.31 -12.91 -5.95
C VAL A 103 31.74 -12.18 -4.68
N ASP A 104 30.87 -12.16 -3.68
CA ASP A 104 31.16 -11.47 -2.43
C ASP A 104 32.12 -12.28 -1.54
N GLU A 105 32.84 -11.59 -0.65
CA GLU A 105 33.82 -12.22 0.24
C GLU A 105 33.14 -13.03 1.34
N SER A 106 31.97 -12.56 1.80
CA SER A 106 31.03 -13.32 2.61
C SER A 106 30.03 -14.05 1.71
N GLN A 107 29.40 -15.11 2.22
CA GLN A 107 28.31 -15.80 1.52
C GLN A 107 27.15 -15.90 2.52
N ASP A 108 26.29 -14.90 2.50
CA ASP A 108 25.19 -14.73 3.45
C ASP A 108 23.86 -15.28 2.91
N TRP A 109 23.79 -15.53 1.60
CA TRP A 109 22.70 -16.28 0.96
C TRP A 109 22.98 -17.78 0.97
N GLU A 110 22.11 -18.53 1.63
CA GLU A 110 22.23 -19.97 1.78
C GLU A 110 21.24 -20.71 0.88
N LEU A 111 21.74 -21.47 -0.09
CA LEU A 111 20.93 -22.35 -0.92
C LEU A 111 20.29 -23.46 -0.06
N VAL A 112 18.97 -23.60 -0.15
CA VAL A 112 18.19 -24.64 0.51
C VAL A 112 17.93 -25.79 -0.46
N SER A 113 17.42 -25.48 -1.65
CA SER A 113 17.16 -26.44 -2.70
C SER A 113 17.04 -25.74 -4.06
N GLY A 114 17.11 -26.52 -5.13
CA GLY A 114 16.79 -26.02 -6.46
C GLY A 114 16.57 -27.17 -7.42
N TYR A 115 15.68 -26.97 -8.37
CA TYR A 115 15.43 -27.91 -9.46
C TYR A 115 15.05 -27.17 -10.73
N GLU A 116 15.27 -27.81 -11.86
CA GLU A 116 14.87 -27.31 -13.16
C GLU A 116 14.03 -28.35 -13.87
N ASN A 117 12.95 -27.90 -14.51
CA ASN A 117 12.13 -28.70 -15.39
C ASN A 117 12.18 -28.12 -16.81
N GLY A 118 11.41 -28.68 -17.75
CA GLY A 118 11.48 -28.27 -19.16
C GLY A 118 11.08 -26.81 -19.46
N THR A 119 10.56 -26.06 -18.48
CA THR A 119 10.12 -24.67 -18.67
C THR A 119 10.55 -23.71 -17.55
N HIS A 120 10.96 -24.22 -16.38
CA HIS A 120 11.24 -23.39 -15.21
C HIS A 120 12.48 -23.86 -14.45
N THR A 121 13.23 -22.88 -13.97
CA THR A 121 14.23 -23.00 -12.92
C THR A 121 13.59 -22.52 -11.61
N VAL A 122 13.63 -23.36 -10.59
CA VAL A 122 13.11 -23.05 -9.25
C VAL A 122 14.25 -23.13 -8.25
N LEU A 123 14.48 -22.05 -7.52
CA LEU A 123 15.53 -21.96 -6.50
C LEU A 123 14.93 -21.51 -5.18
N ARG A 124 15.31 -22.22 -4.11
CA ARG A 124 14.95 -21.89 -2.75
C ARG A 124 16.20 -21.58 -1.94
N PHE A 125 16.21 -20.44 -1.29
CA PHE A 125 17.37 -19.96 -0.53
C PHE A 125 16.93 -19.06 0.62
N ASN A 126 17.77 -18.94 1.63
CA ASN A 126 17.48 -18.14 2.81
C ASN A 126 18.62 -17.16 3.11
N ARG A 127 18.29 -16.09 3.82
CA ARG A 127 19.22 -15.05 4.22
C ARG A 127 18.79 -14.46 5.56
N LYS A 128 19.74 -14.17 6.45
CA LYS A 128 19.43 -13.45 7.70
C LYS A 128 18.88 -12.06 7.39
N LEU A 129 18.00 -11.57 8.26
CA LEU A 129 17.47 -10.21 8.12
C LEU A 129 18.58 -9.16 8.28
N THR A 130 19.53 -9.42 9.18
CA THR A 130 20.74 -8.62 9.38
C THR A 130 21.95 -9.53 9.39
N THR A 131 23.00 -9.16 8.66
CA THR A 131 24.26 -9.89 8.59
C THR A 131 25.39 -9.03 9.19
N CYS A 132 26.59 -9.61 9.30
CA CYS A 132 27.77 -8.86 9.75
C CYS A 132 28.57 -8.30 8.57
N ASP A 133 28.18 -8.60 7.34
CA ASP A 133 28.76 -8.01 6.14
C ASP A 133 28.22 -6.58 5.97
N VAL A 134 29.11 -5.65 5.65
CA VAL A 134 28.79 -4.23 5.43
C VAL A 134 28.31 -3.94 4.00
N ARG A 135 28.47 -4.90 3.08
CA ARG A 135 28.00 -4.83 1.69
C ARG A 135 26.54 -5.22 1.58
N ASP A 136 26.11 -6.09 2.47
CA ASP A 136 24.75 -6.57 2.60
C ASP A 136 23.72 -5.50 2.92
N ARG A 137 22.49 -5.71 2.44
CA ARG A 137 21.36 -4.85 2.77
C ARG A 137 20.64 -5.37 4.02
N VAL A 138 20.39 -4.50 5.00
CA VAL A 138 19.50 -4.88 6.12
C VAL A 138 18.08 -5.05 5.59
N ILE A 139 17.44 -6.17 5.93
CA ILE A 139 16.02 -6.40 5.66
C ILE A 139 15.27 -6.01 6.93
N ASN A 140 14.60 -4.87 6.88
CA ASN A 140 13.75 -4.34 7.95
C ASN A 140 12.33 -4.10 7.40
N GLU A 141 11.52 -3.32 8.11
CA GLU A 141 10.15 -2.99 7.71
C GLU A 141 10.07 -1.84 6.69
N ASP A 142 11.21 -1.30 6.23
CA ASP A 142 11.25 -0.30 5.16
C ASP A 142 10.93 -0.94 3.80
N THR A 143 10.54 -0.10 2.84
CA THR A 143 10.40 -0.54 1.45
C THR A 143 11.76 -0.90 0.85
N LEU A 144 11.89 -2.10 0.27
CA LEU A 144 13.10 -2.53 -0.43
C LEU A 144 12.85 -2.59 -1.94
N ARG A 145 13.88 -2.29 -2.74
CA ARG A 145 13.84 -2.56 -4.19
C ARG A 145 14.45 -3.92 -4.47
N VAL A 146 13.60 -4.88 -4.80
CA VAL A 146 13.99 -6.22 -5.23
C VAL A 146 14.36 -6.17 -6.70
N LEU A 147 15.64 -6.36 -6.99
CA LEU A 147 16.14 -6.57 -8.35
C LEU A 147 15.83 -8.00 -8.78
N TRP A 148 15.50 -8.16 -10.06
CA TRP A 148 15.33 -9.47 -10.67
C TRP A 148 16.00 -9.49 -12.03
N ALA A 149 16.56 -10.65 -12.40
CA ALA A 149 17.09 -10.90 -13.73
C ALA A 149 17.10 -12.40 -14.02
N TRP A 150 17.07 -12.78 -15.29
CA TRP A 150 17.21 -14.18 -15.69
C TRP A 150 17.72 -14.31 -17.13
N HIS A 151 18.16 -15.51 -17.49
CA HIS A 151 18.54 -15.86 -18.86
C HIS A 151 18.41 -17.37 -19.10
N ASP A 152 18.09 -17.77 -20.34
CA ASP A 152 17.87 -19.17 -20.74
C ASP A 152 19.13 -20.05 -20.82
N GLN A 153 20.26 -19.61 -20.29
CA GLN A 153 21.52 -20.36 -20.39
C GLN A 153 22.24 -20.32 -19.06
N ASP A 154 22.59 -21.48 -18.53
CA ASP A 154 23.42 -21.59 -17.33
C ASP A 154 24.83 -21.01 -17.53
N PRO A 155 25.53 -20.64 -16.45
CA PRO A 155 26.95 -20.39 -16.47
C PRO A 155 27.74 -21.61 -16.99
N GLU A 156 28.80 -21.34 -17.75
CA GLU A 156 29.69 -22.39 -18.26
C GLU A 156 30.42 -23.11 -17.11
N GLU A 157 30.82 -22.37 -16.08
CA GLU A 157 31.54 -22.89 -14.91
C GLU A 157 30.62 -23.08 -13.70
N GLU A 158 30.68 -24.25 -13.06
CA GLU A 158 29.93 -24.56 -11.82
C GLU A 158 30.31 -23.65 -10.64
N SER A 159 31.52 -23.10 -10.64
CA SER A 159 31.97 -22.15 -9.62
C SER A 159 31.24 -20.80 -9.69
N GLY A 160 30.69 -20.48 -10.86
CA GLY A 160 30.12 -19.18 -11.16
C GLY A 160 31.10 -18.01 -11.13
N VAL A 161 32.41 -18.18 -10.91
CA VAL A 161 33.35 -17.06 -10.70
C VAL A 161 33.36 -16.08 -11.87
N SER A 162 33.35 -16.59 -13.10
CA SER A 162 33.26 -15.81 -14.33
C SER A 162 31.90 -15.14 -14.56
N GLY A 163 30.92 -15.45 -13.70
CA GLY A 163 29.54 -14.98 -13.69
C GLY A 163 28.70 -15.46 -14.86
N PRO A 164 27.40 -15.17 -14.83
CA PRO A 164 26.47 -15.65 -15.84
C PRO A 164 26.50 -14.80 -17.12
N THR A 165 25.93 -15.35 -18.20
CA THR A 165 25.66 -14.60 -19.44
C THR A 165 24.73 -13.40 -19.16
N TYR A 166 24.95 -12.27 -19.83
CA TYR A 166 24.15 -11.06 -19.65
C TYR A 166 22.65 -11.29 -19.93
N HIS A 167 21.78 -10.95 -18.97
CA HIS A 167 20.33 -11.14 -19.00
C HIS A 167 19.58 -10.38 -20.11
N GLY A 168 20.23 -9.50 -20.87
CA GLY A 168 19.56 -8.71 -21.90
C GLY A 168 18.45 -7.81 -21.31
N THR A 169 17.24 -7.93 -21.84
CA THR A 169 16.04 -7.21 -21.38
C THR A 169 15.31 -7.91 -20.22
N ASN A 170 15.68 -9.14 -19.88
CA ASN A 170 15.03 -9.95 -18.84
C ASN A 170 15.51 -9.53 -17.45
N ARG A 171 15.20 -8.29 -17.06
CA ARG A 171 15.59 -7.71 -15.79
C ARG A 171 14.68 -6.55 -15.39
N GLY A 172 14.63 -6.27 -14.11
CA GLY A 172 13.90 -5.13 -13.57
C GLY A 172 14.16 -4.93 -12.09
N ALA A 173 13.38 -4.02 -11.52
CA ALA A 173 13.34 -3.76 -10.09
C ALA A 173 11.87 -3.60 -9.67
N ARG A 174 11.51 -4.10 -8.50
CA ARG A 174 10.18 -3.96 -7.93
C ARG A 174 10.30 -3.50 -6.47
N ALA A 175 9.51 -2.50 -6.10
CA ALA A 175 9.41 -2.09 -4.70
C ALA A 175 8.55 -3.10 -3.95
N THR A 176 9.05 -3.63 -2.84
CA THR A 176 8.39 -4.68 -2.06
C THR A 176 8.59 -4.45 -0.56
N LEU A 177 7.55 -4.72 0.23
CA LEU A 177 7.64 -4.81 1.70
C LEU A 177 7.85 -6.27 2.09
N LEU A 178 9.11 -6.68 2.23
CA LEU A 178 9.47 -8.07 2.51
C LEU A 178 8.98 -8.54 3.89
N LEU A 179 9.02 -7.67 4.90
CA LEU A 179 8.58 -7.99 6.27
C LEU A 179 7.13 -7.56 6.55
N ASN A 180 6.30 -7.42 5.52
CA ASN A 180 4.90 -7.03 5.74
C ASN A 180 4.12 -8.12 6.48
N ARG A 181 3.53 -7.78 7.63
CA ARG A 181 2.68 -8.71 8.38
C ARG A 181 1.33 -8.89 7.67
N LYS A 182 1.04 -10.13 7.25
CA LYS A 182 -0.31 -10.49 6.79
C LYS A 182 -1.08 -11.11 7.94
N LEU A 183 -2.25 -10.56 8.23
CA LEU A 183 -3.22 -11.24 9.09
C LEU A 183 -3.87 -12.36 8.28
N THR A 184 -3.94 -13.55 8.85
CA THR A 184 -4.67 -14.67 8.25
C THR A 184 -6.14 -14.56 8.61
N GLU A 185 -7.02 -14.92 7.68
CA GLU A 185 -8.44 -15.05 7.98
C GLU A 185 -8.64 -16.11 9.05
N THR A 186 -9.15 -15.71 10.21
CA THR A 186 -9.66 -16.66 11.19
C THR A 186 -11.02 -17.15 10.70
N PRO A 187 -11.27 -18.47 10.68
CA PRO A 187 -12.58 -19.00 10.35
C PRO A 187 -13.66 -18.35 11.22
N THR A 188 -14.47 -17.47 10.63
CA THR A 188 -15.57 -16.84 11.34
C THR A 188 -16.56 -17.94 11.73
N THR A 189 -16.94 -18.03 12.99
CA THR A 189 -17.93 -19.03 13.46
C THR A 189 -19.36 -18.71 13.01
N GLY A 190 -19.56 -17.56 12.37
CA GLY A 190 -20.87 -17.03 11.98
C GLY A 190 -21.00 -16.69 10.50
N THR A 191 -22.14 -16.09 10.13
CA THR A 191 -22.50 -15.87 8.73
C THR A 191 -21.76 -14.66 8.17
N THR A 192 -20.95 -14.89 7.14
CA THR A 192 -20.26 -13.79 6.42
C THR A 192 -20.93 -13.54 5.07
N TYR A 193 -21.10 -12.26 4.74
CA TYR A 193 -21.64 -11.77 3.48
C TYR A 193 -20.58 -10.93 2.75
N SER A 194 -20.83 -10.63 1.48
CA SER A 194 -19.98 -9.70 0.72
C SER A 194 -20.78 -8.83 -0.23
N PHE A 195 -20.21 -7.69 -0.60
CA PHE A 195 -20.69 -6.81 -1.67
C PHE A 195 -19.50 -6.14 -2.37
N ASP A 196 -19.70 -5.79 -3.64
CA ASP A 196 -18.66 -5.25 -4.51
C ASP A 196 -18.99 -3.80 -4.86
N LEU A 197 -17.98 -2.94 -4.76
CA LEU A 197 -18.03 -1.56 -5.23
C LEU A 197 -17.08 -1.46 -6.43
N LEU A 198 -17.60 -1.61 -7.64
CA LEU A 198 -16.81 -1.66 -8.87
C LEU A 198 -17.04 -0.43 -9.73
N MET A 199 -15.98 0.15 -10.28
CA MET A 199 -16.09 1.13 -11.35
C MET A 199 -16.79 0.53 -12.57
N ASN A 200 -17.36 1.39 -13.43
CA ASN A 200 -18.17 0.94 -14.56
C ASN A 200 -17.57 1.43 -15.88
N ASN A 201 -16.75 0.57 -16.50
CA ASN A 201 -16.16 0.78 -17.82
C ASN A 201 -15.58 2.20 -18.02
N VAL A 202 -14.75 2.62 -17.06
CA VAL A 202 -14.13 3.94 -17.04
C VAL A 202 -13.10 4.03 -18.17
N PRO A 203 -13.21 4.99 -19.09
CA PRO A 203 -12.19 5.22 -20.11
C PRO A 203 -10.99 5.89 -19.45
N ILE A 204 -9.84 5.22 -19.45
CA ILE A 204 -8.60 5.80 -18.92
C ILE A 204 -8.01 6.71 -20.00
N PRO A 205 -7.81 8.01 -19.73
CA PRO A 205 -7.27 8.94 -20.72
C PRO A 205 -5.84 8.58 -21.16
N ASP A 206 -5.52 8.87 -22.42
CA ASP A 206 -4.20 8.70 -23.06
C ASP A 206 -3.49 10.04 -23.30
N ASN A 207 -4.06 11.14 -22.80
CA ASN A 207 -3.54 12.50 -22.94
C ASN A 207 -2.96 13.05 -21.63
N GLN A 208 -2.98 12.26 -20.57
CA GLN A 208 -2.40 12.55 -19.26
C GLN A 208 -1.98 11.24 -18.61
N ASP A 209 -0.89 11.29 -17.86
CA ASP A 209 -0.34 10.15 -17.13
C ASP A 209 -1.15 9.84 -15.86
N THR A 210 -1.66 10.86 -15.17
CA THR A 210 -2.41 10.68 -13.92
C THR A 210 -3.89 11.07 -14.07
N THR A 211 -4.81 10.21 -13.62
CA THR A 211 -6.25 10.50 -13.58
C THR A 211 -6.88 10.08 -12.26
N TYR A 212 -7.58 10.99 -11.59
CA TYR A 212 -8.42 10.67 -10.43
C TYR A 212 -9.88 10.59 -10.86
N TRP A 213 -10.52 9.45 -10.62
CA TRP A 213 -11.90 9.17 -11.00
C TRP A 213 -12.77 8.87 -9.78
N CYS A 214 -13.89 9.57 -9.70
CA CYS A 214 -14.77 9.57 -8.56
C CYS A 214 -16.12 8.93 -8.93
N ARG A 215 -16.67 8.12 -8.03
CA ARG A 215 -18.03 7.59 -8.14
C ARG A 215 -18.63 7.35 -6.76
N VAL A 216 -19.88 7.79 -6.56
CA VAL A 216 -20.65 7.46 -5.36
C VAL A 216 -21.33 6.11 -5.51
N PHE A 217 -21.29 5.32 -4.43
CA PHE A 217 -21.96 4.04 -4.32
C PHE A 217 -22.92 4.04 -3.12
N GLN A 218 -23.98 3.25 -3.24
CA GLN A 218 -24.86 2.95 -2.12
C GLN A 218 -24.32 1.72 -1.37
N MET A 219 -24.18 1.85 -0.05
CA MET A 219 -23.83 0.74 0.84
C MET A 219 -25.04 -0.17 1.06
N PRO A 220 -24.86 -1.44 1.46
CA PRO A 220 -25.96 -2.33 1.78
C PRO A 220 -26.92 -1.71 2.80
N ASN A 221 -28.22 -1.73 2.51
CA ASN A 221 -29.25 -1.29 3.46
C ASN A 221 -29.57 -2.43 4.43
N LEU A 222 -28.95 -2.40 5.61
CA LEU A 222 -29.02 -3.47 6.59
C LEU A 222 -30.00 -3.12 7.73
N PRO A 223 -30.69 -4.12 8.33
CA PRO A 223 -31.68 -3.87 9.37
C PRO A 223 -31.07 -3.47 10.73
N SER A 224 -29.76 -3.66 10.90
CA SER A 224 -29.00 -3.39 12.10
C SER A 224 -27.54 -3.13 11.75
N LYS A 225 -26.76 -2.64 12.73
CA LYS A 225 -25.31 -2.53 12.64
C LYS A 225 -24.67 -3.86 12.24
N HIS A 226 -23.69 -3.81 11.34
CA HIS A 226 -22.82 -4.93 10.93
C HIS A 226 -21.38 -4.44 10.93
N HIS A 227 -20.42 -5.38 10.95
CA HIS A 227 -19.00 -5.07 10.85
C HIS A 227 -18.42 -5.54 9.52
N ILE A 228 -17.73 -4.65 8.80
CA ILE A 228 -16.79 -5.05 7.74
C ILE A 228 -15.54 -5.63 8.42
N ILE A 229 -15.12 -6.80 7.96
CA ILE A 229 -14.01 -7.56 8.54
C ILE A 229 -12.86 -7.79 7.57
N LYS A 230 -13.10 -7.55 6.27
CA LYS A 230 -12.10 -7.65 5.21
C LYS A 230 -12.45 -6.75 4.04
N VAL A 231 -11.43 -6.16 3.42
CA VAL A 231 -11.50 -5.45 2.14
C VAL A 231 -10.49 -6.08 1.18
N GLU A 232 -10.93 -6.47 -0.02
CA GLU A 232 -10.07 -7.06 -1.06
C GLU A 232 -10.18 -6.26 -2.37
N PRO A 233 -9.07 -6.06 -3.10
CA PRO A 233 -9.11 -5.42 -4.41
C PRO A 233 -9.73 -6.37 -5.45
N ILE A 234 -10.50 -5.80 -6.38
CA ILE A 234 -10.95 -6.50 -7.59
C ILE A 234 -10.39 -5.72 -8.77
N ILE A 235 -9.41 -6.31 -9.46
CA ILE A 235 -8.68 -5.65 -10.54
C ILE A 235 -9.10 -6.24 -11.88
N THR A 236 -9.39 -5.37 -12.83
CA THR A 236 -9.64 -5.73 -14.23
C THR A 236 -8.38 -6.37 -14.81
N PRO A 237 -8.44 -7.59 -15.39
CA PRO A 237 -7.24 -8.27 -15.89
C PRO A 237 -6.45 -7.40 -16.88
N GLY A 238 -5.15 -7.22 -16.62
CA GLY A 238 -4.27 -6.38 -17.44
C GLY A 238 -4.15 -4.93 -16.97
N ASN A 239 -4.98 -4.50 -16.01
CA ASN A 239 -4.90 -3.16 -15.43
C ASN A 239 -4.15 -3.12 -14.09
N ASP A 240 -3.43 -4.18 -13.72
CA ASP A 240 -2.70 -4.28 -12.44
C ASP A 240 -1.71 -3.12 -12.22
N GLY A 241 -1.07 -2.63 -13.30
CA GLY A 241 -0.20 -1.46 -13.28
C GLY A 241 -0.91 -0.11 -13.41
N ILE A 242 -2.20 -0.11 -13.77
CA ILE A 242 -2.98 1.10 -14.06
C ILE A 242 -3.88 1.49 -12.89
N PHE A 243 -4.51 0.52 -12.23
CA PHE A 243 -5.33 0.73 -11.04
C PHE A 243 -4.42 0.94 -9.81
N HIS A 244 -3.97 2.19 -9.64
CA HIS A 244 -2.84 2.49 -8.77
C HIS A 244 -3.21 2.67 -7.30
N HIS A 245 -4.29 3.37 -6.96
CA HIS A 245 -4.83 3.39 -5.59
C HIS A 245 -6.32 3.74 -5.52
N VAL A 246 -6.94 3.38 -4.40
CA VAL A 246 -8.36 3.57 -4.10
C VAL A 246 -8.51 4.17 -2.71
N LEU A 247 -9.36 5.19 -2.59
CA LEU A 247 -9.83 5.72 -1.32
C LEU A 247 -11.36 5.65 -1.31
N LEU A 248 -11.93 5.16 -0.20
CA LEU A 248 -13.37 5.13 0.00
C LEU A 248 -13.75 6.02 1.18
N TYR A 249 -14.49 7.08 0.90
CA TYR A 249 -14.93 8.05 1.89
C TYR A 249 -16.40 7.81 2.27
N LYS A 250 -16.71 7.75 3.56
CA LYS A 250 -18.09 7.77 4.07
C LYS A 250 -18.68 9.14 3.78
N CYS A 251 -19.80 9.19 3.08
CA CYS A 251 -20.49 10.47 2.92
C CYS A 251 -21.18 10.83 4.24
N ARG A 252 -21.00 12.06 4.73
CA ARG A 252 -21.81 12.58 5.85
C ARG A 252 -23.29 12.63 5.42
N THR A 253 -24.21 12.64 6.38
CA THR A 253 -25.65 12.79 6.08
C THR A 253 -25.91 14.20 5.53
N ILE A 254 -25.97 14.32 4.20
CA ILE A 254 -26.27 15.59 3.52
C ILE A 254 -27.78 15.66 3.27
N PRO A 255 -28.50 16.68 3.76
CA PRO A 255 -29.89 16.89 3.39
C PRO A 255 -29.99 17.15 1.88
N ASN A 256 -30.78 16.34 1.17
CA ASN A 256 -30.99 16.39 -0.28
C ASN A 256 -29.77 15.99 -1.12
N ILE A 257 -29.10 14.88 -0.81
CA ILE A 257 -28.17 14.26 -1.78
C ILE A 257 -28.94 13.95 -3.07
N THR A 258 -28.37 14.30 -4.21
CA THR A 258 -28.86 13.86 -5.51
C THR A 258 -28.66 12.36 -5.53
N ILE A 259 -29.76 11.61 -5.53
CA ILE A 259 -29.69 10.16 -5.74
C ILE A 259 -29.17 9.97 -7.16
N VAL A 260 -27.90 9.60 -7.25
CA VAL A 260 -27.26 9.29 -8.52
C VAL A 260 -27.75 7.91 -8.96
N PRO A 261 -28.13 7.73 -10.24
CA PRO A 261 -28.45 6.40 -10.76
C PRO A 261 -27.31 5.43 -10.52
N GLU A 262 -27.63 4.18 -10.21
CA GLU A 262 -26.64 3.12 -9.97
C GLU A 262 -25.70 2.98 -11.19
N GLU A 263 -26.22 3.19 -12.40
CA GLU A 263 -25.48 3.08 -13.66
C GLU A 263 -24.58 4.29 -13.97
N HIS A 264 -24.53 5.31 -13.11
CA HIS A 264 -23.74 6.50 -13.35
C HIS A 264 -22.24 6.16 -13.48
N PRO A 265 -21.56 6.58 -14.57
CA PRO A 265 -20.20 6.12 -14.88
C PRO A 265 -19.11 6.71 -13.94
N GLY A 266 -19.47 7.68 -13.12
CA GLY A 266 -18.52 8.48 -12.35
C GLY A 266 -18.06 9.70 -13.15
N HIS A 267 -17.13 10.46 -12.58
CA HIS A 267 -16.52 11.62 -13.21
C HIS A 267 -15.09 11.81 -12.72
N ALA A 268 -14.28 12.54 -13.49
CA ALA A 268 -13.01 13.04 -12.99
C ALA A 268 -13.24 13.78 -11.65
N CYS A 269 -12.50 13.37 -10.62
CA CYS A 269 -12.58 13.95 -9.29
C CYS A 269 -12.29 15.45 -9.35
N GLN A 270 -12.97 16.22 -8.49
CA GLN A 270 -12.77 17.67 -8.36
C GLN A 270 -12.95 18.46 -9.68
N SER A 271 -13.56 17.87 -10.69
CA SER A 271 -13.87 18.55 -11.94
C SER A 271 -15.17 19.37 -11.82
N PRO A 272 -15.34 20.43 -12.63
CA PRO A 272 -16.60 21.19 -12.67
C PRO A 272 -17.83 20.35 -13.06
N ASN A 273 -17.62 19.16 -13.66
CA ASN A 273 -18.67 18.24 -14.06
C ASN A 273 -19.01 17.21 -12.99
N MET A 274 -18.21 17.11 -11.91
CA MET A 274 -18.53 16.26 -10.77
C MET A 274 -19.72 16.85 -10.00
N PRO A 275 -20.74 16.05 -9.62
CA PRO A 275 -21.86 16.52 -8.81
C PRO A 275 -21.41 17.25 -7.54
N SER A 276 -22.04 18.39 -7.23
CA SER A 276 -21.58 19.28 -6.16
C SER A 276 -21.74 18.72 -4.75
N ASP A 277 -22.66 17.79 -4.56
CA ASP A 277 -22.92 17.11 -3.30
C ASP A 277 -21.87 16.04 -2.96
N TRP A 278 -21.16 15.50 -3.96
CA TRP A 278 -20.08 14.53 -3.73
C TRP A 278 -18.92 15.14 -2.94
N TYR A 279 -18.70 16.45 -3.06
CA TYR A 279 -17.68 17.15 -2.27
C TYR A 279 -17.90 17.03 -0.77
N GLY A 280 -19.14 16.81 -0.32
CA GLY A 280 -19.42 16.59 1.10
C GLY A 280 -18.89 15.26 1.64
N CYS A 281 -18.57 14.29 0.77
CA CYS A 281 -18.00 13.01 1.18
C CYS A 281 -16.53 13.13 1.59
N TYR A 282 -15.77 14.09 1.02
CA TYR A 282 -14.41 14.40 1.48
C TYR A 282 -14.34 14.95 2.90
N GLY A 283 -15.48 15.34 3.47
CA GLY A 283 -15.57 15.70 4.88
C GLY A 283 -15.83 14.51 5.81
N GLY A 284 -16.13 13.32 5.30
CA GLY A 284 -16.35 12.14 6.14
C GLY A 284 -15.10 11.27 6.31
N SER A 285 -15.24 10.16 7.03
CA SER A 285 -14.14 9.26 7.34
C SER A 285 -13.73 8.38 6.15
N ILE A 286 -12.43 8.03 6.07
CA ILE A 286 -11.96 6.97 5.17
C ILE A 286 -12.39 5.61 5.73
N VAL A 287 -13.21 4.89 4.96
CA VAL A 287 -13.69 3.54 5.25
C VAL A 287 -12.66 2.50 4.85
N ALA A 288 -12.01 2.71 3.70
CA ALA A 288 -11.02 1.81 3.14
C ALA A 288 -10.03 2.60 2.28
N ALA A 289 -8.77 2.16 2.31
CA ALA A 289 -7.70 2.64 1.45
C ALA A 289 -6.91 1.43 0.93
N TRP A 290 -6.55 1.46 -0.35
CA TRP A 290 -5.78 0.40 -0.99
C TRP A 290 -4.88 1.00 -2.06
N ALA A 291 -3.69 0.43 -2.29
CA ALA A 291 -2.87 0.76 -3.45
C ALA A 291 -2.22 -0.48 -4.06
N ILE A 292 -1.70 -0.31 -5.27
CA ILE A 292 -0.96 -1.31 -6.03
C ILE A 292 0.14 -1.96 -5.17
N GLY A 293 0.29 -3.28 -5.33
CA GLY A 293 1.15 -4.12 -4.49
C GLY A 293 0.52 -4.49 -3.14
N GLY A 294 -0.66 -3.95 -2.81
CA GLY A 294 -1.44 -4.34 -1.65
C GLY A 294 -2.32 -5.56 -1.88
N GLY A 295 -2.27 -6.48 -0.92
CA GLY A 295 -3.23 -7.58 -0.85
C GLY A 295 -4.48 -7.18 -0.08
N ASP A 296 -5.17 -8.19 0.42
CA ASP A 296 -6.34 -8.04 1.25
C ASP A 296 -6.01 -7.30 2.56
N VAL A 297 -6.88 -6.39 2.96
CA VAL A 297 -6.87 -5.76 4.28
C VAL A 297 -7.85 -6.54 5.16
N ILE A 298 -7.30 -7.34 6.08
CA ILE A 298 -8.08 -8.14 7.03
C ILE A 298 -8.00 -7.46 8.40
N TYR A 299 -9.15 -7.22 9.04
CA TYR A 299 -9.18 -6.66 10.39
C TYR A 299 -8.97 -7.75 11.46
N PRO A 300 -8.22 -7.48 12.55
CA PRO A 300 -8.08 -8.38 13.70
C PRO A 300 -9.43 -8.86 14.27
N GLU A 301 -9.47 -10.08 14.82
CA GLU A 301 -10.72 -10.73 15.27
C GLU A 301 -11.58 -9.91 16.24
N HIS A 302 -10.96 -9.02 17.03
CA HIS A 302 -11.63 -8.22 18.05
C HIS A 302 -12.11 -6.85 17.54
N VAL A 303 -11.86 -6.49 16.27
CA VAL A 303 -12.27 -5.19 15.68
C VAL A 303 -13.00 -5.34 14.36
N GLY A 304 -13.98 -4.48 14.08
CA GLY A 304 -14.59 -4.40 12.74
C GLY A 304 -15.09 -3.00 12.42
N TYR A 305 -15.15 -2.66 11.13
CA TYR A 305 -15.59 -1.33 10.70
C TYR A 305 -17.11 -1.26 10.71
N PRO A 306 -17.73 -0.37 11.50
CA PRO A 306 -19.17 -0.32 11.65
C PRO A 306 -19.84 0.23 10.39
N ILE A 307 -20.88 -0.47 9.92
CA ILE A 307 -21.76 -0.02 8.83
C ILE A 307 -23.22 -0.10 9.26
N SER A 308 -24.08 0.72 8.64
CA SER A 308 -25.51 0.83 8.97
C SER A 308 -25.75 1.22 10.44
N ASP A 309 -24.94 2.14 10.96
CA ASP A 309 -25.18 2.82 12.24
C ASP A 309 -26.08 4.07 12.05
N SER A 310 -26.48 4.71 13.15
CA SER A 310 -27.37 5.89 13.10
C SER A 310 -26.75 7.12 12.44
N GLU A 311 -25.44 7.09 12.17
CA GLU A 311 -24.67 8.19 11.55
C GLU A 311 -24.34 7.91 10.09
N ASP A 312 -24.74 6.75 9.57
CA ASP A 312 -24.51 6.35 8.19
C ASP A 312 -25.48 7.06 7.24
N SER A 313 -24.94 7.72 6.22
CA SER A 313 -25.74 8.24 5.12
C SER A 313 -26.22 7.12 4.19
N GLY A 314 -25.59 5.93 4.27
CA GLY A 314 -25.78 4.82 3.35
C GLY A 314 -25.03 4.99 2.03
N TYR A 315 -24.16 6.01 1.92
CA TYR A 315 -23.41 6.31 0.70
C TYR A 315 -21.93 6.49 0.97
N VAL A 316 -21.13 6.08 0.00
CA VAL A 316 -19.68 6.22 0.01
C VAL A 316 -19.20 6.79 -1.32
N LEU A 317 -18.17 7.63 -1.30
CA LEU A 317 -17.48 8.11 -2.49
C LEU A 317 -16.20 7.29 -2.68
N MET A 318 -16.10 6.58 -3.79
CA MET A 318 -14.85 5.95 -4.20
C MET A 318 -14.09 6.89 -5.12
N GLU A 319 -12.84 7.16 -4.75
CA GLU A 319 -11.85 7.83 -5.57
C GLU A 319 -10.79 6.81 -6.00
N VAL A 320 -10.60 6.66 -7.31
CA VAL A 320 -9.60 5.80 -7.91
C VAL A 320 -8.57 6.67 -8.61
N HIS A 321 -7.30 6.45 -8.29
CA HIS A 321 -6.17 6.97 -9.04
C HIS A 321 -5.74 5.96 -10.09
N TYR A 322 -5.85 6.36 -11.35
CA TYR A 322 -5.32 5.65 -12.50
C TYR A 322 -3.97 6.27 -12.90
N ASP A 323 -2.95 5.42 -13.01
CA ASP A 323 -1.63 5.80 -13.50
C ASP A 323 -1.39 5.17 -14.88
N ASN A 324 -1.24 6.01 -15.91
CA ASN A 324 -1.02 5.66 -17.32
C ASN A 324 0.27 6.33 -17.85
N PRO A 325 1.44 6.02 -17.28
CA PRO A 325 2.69 6.71 -17.63
C PRO A 325 3.11 6.51 -19.09
N GLN A 326 2.68 5.42 -19.73
CA GLN A 326 2.95 5.12 -21.14
C GLN A 326 1.94 5.77 -22.11
N LEU A 327 0.91 6.43 -21.58
CA LEU A 327 -0.15 7.07 -22.37
C LEU A 327 -0.80 6.08 -23.34
N GLU A 328 -1.06 4.85 -22.87
CA GLU A 328 -1.68 3.82 -23.69
C GLU A 328 -3.13 4.19 -24.01
N SER A 329 -3.50 4.01 -25.27
CA SER A 329 -4.83 4.34 -25.78
C SER A 329 -5.79 3.16 -25.71
N GLY A 330 -7.08 3.43 -25.50
CA GLY A 330 -8.13 2.41 -25.59
C GLY A 330 -8.25 1.52 -24.35
N MET A 331 -7.68 1.94 -23.22
CA MET A 331 -7.82 1.27 -21.94
C MET A 331 -9.16 1.58 -21.28
N TYR A 332 -9.74 0.55 -20.68
CA TYR A 332 -10.97 0.65 -19.89
C TYR A 332 -10.81 -0.11 -18.59
N ASP A 333 -11.43 0.40 -17.54
CA ASP A 333 -11.33 -0.19 -16.21
C ASP A 333 -12.71 -0.36 -15.56
N SER A 334 -12.89 -1.48 -14.87
CA SER A 334 -14.04 -1.74 -13.99
C SER A 334 -13.58 -2.30 -12.64
N SER A 335 -12.37 -1.90 -12.22
CA SER A 335 -11.77 -2.32 -10.96
C SER A 335 -12.45 -1.64 -9.78
N GLY A 336 -12.21 -2.15 -8.59
CA GLY A 336 -12.81 -1.64 -7.36
C GLY A 336 -12.41 -2.49 -6.16
N ILE A 337 -13.30 -2.59 -5.18
CA ILE A 337 -13.07 -3.35 -3.96
C ILE A 337 -14.29 -4.21 -3.61
N ARG A 338 -14.04 -5.38 -3.01
CA ARG A 338 -15.06 -6.17 -2.31
C ARG A 338 -14.87 -6.02 -0.82
N MET A 339 -16.00 -5.92 -0.13
CA MET A 339 -16.04 -5.87 1.33
C MET A 339 -16.75 -7.10 1.86
N MET A 340 -16.13 -7.79 2.81
CA MET A 340 -16.76 -8.87 3.55
C MET A 340 -17.24 -8.37 4.90
N TYR A 341 -18.47 -8.70 5.28
CA TYR A 341 -19.11 -8.19 6.47
C TYR A 341 -19.95 -9.25 7.19
N THR A 342 -20.23 -9.01 8.47
CA THR A 342 -20.97 -9.94 9.34
C THR A 342 -21.94 -9.20 10.28
N PRO A 343 -23.12 -9.79 10.61
CA PRO A 343 -24.00 -9.33 11.69
C PRO A 343 -23.47 -9.66 13.08
N GLU A 344 -22.51 -10.58 13.21
CA GLU A 344 -21.85 -10.92 14.46
C GLU A 344 -20.84 -9.83 14.80
N LEU A 345 -21.28 -8.83 15.57
CA LEU A 345 -20.43 -7.72 16.01
C LEU A 345 -19.21 -8.25 16.75
N ARG A 346 -18.05 -7.76 16.34
CA ARG A 346 -16.80 -7.93 17.08
C ARG A 346 -16.81 -7.01 18.30
N ASP A 347 -15.90 -7.25 19.23
CA ASP A 347 -15.88 -6.55 20.52
C ASP A 347 -15.80 -5.03 20.35
N ASN A 348 -15.08 -4.54 19.33
CA ASN A 348 -14.79 -3.12 19.17
C ASN A 348 -15.03 -2.59 17.76
N ASP A 349 -15.40 -1.31 17.68
CA ASP A 349 -15.50 -0.57 16.43
C ASP A 349 -14.14 -0.02 16.04
N VAL A 350 -13.80 -0.20 14.76
CA VAL A 350 -12.62 0.44 14.20
C VAL A 350 -12.99 1.70 13.44
N GLY A 351 -12.19 2.74 13.62
CA GLY A 351 -12.24 3.99 12.91
C GLY A 351 -10.89 4.34 12.29
N THR A 352 -10.86 5.50 11.64
CA THR A 352 -9.70 6.01 10.93
C THR A 352 -9.33 7.38 11.49
N LEU A 353 -8.08 7.56 11.90
CA LEU A 353 -7.53 8.82 12.35
C LEU A 353 -6.45 9.30 11.37
N GLU A 354 -6.67 10.48 10.78
CA GLU A 354 -5.70 11.10 9.88
C GLU A 354 -4.76 12.05 10.62
N VAL A 355 -3.45 11.81 10.52
CA VAL A 355 -2.42 12.67 11.12
C VAL A 355 -1.39 13.08 10.09
N GLY A 356 -1.29 14.38 9.81
CA GLY A 356 -0.41 14.83 8.76
C GLY A 356 -0.42 16.33 8.52
N VAL A 357 0.30 16.73 7.47
CA VAL A 357 0.37 18.14 7.08
C VAL A 357 -0.93 18.49 6.35
N ILE A 358 -1.61 19.55 6.76
CA ILE A 358 -2.80 20.01 6.04
C ILE A 358 -2.41 20.38 4.61
N VAL A 359 -3.19 19.86 3.65
CA VAL A 359 -3.12 20.22 2.24
C VAL A 359 -3.54 21.68 2.04
N ASN A 360 -2.56 22.58 2.00
CA ASN A 360 -2.81 23.98 1.67
C ASN A 360 -1.53 24.67 1.20
N LYS A 361 -1.70 25.83 0.57
CA LYS A 361 -0.63 26.64 -0.01
C LYS A 361 0.46 27.11 0.97
N TYR A 362 0.31 26.87 2.28
CA TYR A 362 1.31 27.23 3.29
C TYR A 362 2.33 26.12 3.52
N HIS A 363 2.04 24.89 3.12
CA HIS A 363 3.08 23.87 3.02
C HIS A 363 3.78 24.03 1.66
N ALA A 364 5.09 24.28 1.71
CA ALA A 364 5.91 24.62 0.56
C ALA A 364 7.24 23.88 0.62
N ILE A 365 7.53 23.12 -0.42
CA ILE A 365 8.77 22.39 -0.62
C ILE A 365 9.65 23.23 -1.57
N PRO A 366 10.83 23.72 -1.13
CA PRO A 366 11.71 24.50 -1.98
C PRO A 366 12.25 23.65 -3.14
N PRO A 367 12.57 24.24 -4.31
CA PRO A 367 13.24 23.52 -5.37
C PRO A 367 14.69 23.19 -4.99
N ARG A 368 15.29 22.22 -5.66
CA ARG A 368 16.72 21.86 -5.53
C ARG A 368 17.12 21.38 -4.12
N ALA A 369 16.18 20.87 -3.32
CA ALA A 369 16.47 20.31 -2.01
C ALA A 369 16.60 18.78 -2.08
N VAL A 370 17.72 18.24 -1.58
CA VAL A 370 17.94 16.78 -1.54
C VAL A 370 17.13 16.12 -0.43
N ASP A 371 17.14 16.73 0.76
CA ASP A 371 16.42 16.28 1.95
C ASP A 371 15.71 17.48 2.62
N PHE A 372 14.50 17.80 2.17
CA PHE A 372 13.65 18.78 2.85
C PHE A 372 12.72 18.08 3.82
N LYS A 373 12.79 18.42 5.11
CA LYS A 373 11.92 17.84 6.15
C LYS A 373 10.70 18.72 6.41
N SER A 374 9.52 18.11 6.42
CA SER A 374 8.30 18.67 6.98
C SER A 374 7.79 17.81 8.13
N ALA A 375 7.11 18.42 9.09
CA ALA A 375 6.55 17.74 10.24
C ALA A 375 5.17 18.29 10.58
N ALA A 376 4.25 17.40 10.93
CA ALA A 376 2.92 17.69 11.44
C ALA A 376 2.75 17.15 12.85
N PHE A 377 1.90 17.81 13.64
CA PHE A 377 1.69 17.52 15.04
C PHE A 377 0.20 17.48 15.34
N CYS A 378 -0.32 16.31 15.76
CA CYS A 378 -1.57 16.25 16.52
C CYS A 378 -1.21 16.40 18.00
N SER A 379 -1.18 17.65 18.47
CA SER A 379 -0.84 17.97 19.86
C SER A 379 -1.87 17.43 20.85
N SER A 380 -1.49 17.34 22.12
CA SER A 380 -2.40 16.96 23.21
C SER A 380 -3.68 17.80 23.25
N HIS A 381 -3.62 19.10 22.95
CA HIS A 381 -4.82 19.93 22.89
C HIS A 381 -5.83 19.47 21.82
N CYS A 382 -5.34 18.94 20.71
CA CYS A 382 -6.16 18.42 19.62
C CYS A 382 -6.76 17.05 19.97
N LEU A 383 -5.93 16.15 20.52
CA LEU A 383 -6.37 14.79 20.90
C LEU A 383 -7.32 14.80 22.10
N ASN A 384 -7.09 15.68 23.08
CA ASN A 384 -7.87 15.70 24.32
C ASN A 384 -9.35 15.97 24.07
N ALA A 385 -9.70 16.91 23.18
CA ALA A 385 -11.10 17.21 22.91
C ALA A 385 -11.86 15.97 22.40
N TYR A 386 -11.25 15.24 21.47
CA TYR A 386 -11.80 14.00 20.93
C TYR A 386 -11.85 12.88 21.99
N MET A 387 -10.75 12.67 22.73
CA MET A 387 -10.69 11.61 23.73
C MET A 387 -11.55 11.86 24.97
N GLU A 388 -11.79 13.13 25.34
CA GLU A 388 -12.71 13.49 26.41
C GLU A 388 -14.16 13.18 26.04
N GLU A 389 -14.53 13.36 24.78
CA GLU A 389 -15.85 12.96 24.25
C GLU A 389 -15.99 11.45 24.21
N LEU A 390 -14.96 10.74 23.74
CA LEU A 390 -14.93 9.28 23.68
C LEU A 390 -14.96 8.64 25.08
N GLY A 391 -14.27 9.26 26.05
CA GLY A 391 -14.22 8.81 27.44
C GLY A 391 -13.14 7.77 27.74
N GLU A 392 -12.37 7.32 26.75
CA GLU A 392 -11.34 6.30 26.90
C GLU A 392 -10.18 6.44 25.89
N PRO A 393 -9.04 5.75 26.13
CA PRO A 393 -7.92 5.73 25.19
C PRO A 393 -8.24 4.97 23.91
N ILE A 394 -7.57 5.33 22.81
CA ILE A 394 -7.64 4.58 21.55
C ILE A 394 -6.41 3.69 21.37
N LYS A 395 -6.52 2.64 20.57
CA LYS A 395 -5.40 1.79 20.16
C LYS A 395 -5.20 1.82 18.67
N ILE A 396 -3.97 2.08 18.24
CA ILE A 396 -3.53 1.98 16.86
C ILE A 396 -3.24 0.52 16.55
N ILE A 397 -3.86 -0.02 15.51
CA ILE A 397 -3.67 -1.40 15.05
C ILE A 397 -3.01 -1.50 13.68
N GLY A 398 -3.06 -0.42 12.92
CA GLY A 398 -2.50 -0.36 11.58
C GLY A 398 -2.22 1.08 11.14
N VAL A 399 -1.31 1.19 10.19
CA VAL A 399 -0.83 2.45 9.64
C VAL A 399 -0.59 2.38 8.14
N MET A 400 -1.11 3.36 7.39
CA MET A 400 -0.80 3.55 5.97
C MET A 400 -0.05 4.87 5.81
N LEU A 401 1.17 4.78 5.29
CA LEU A 401 2.02 5.92 4.99
C LEU A 401 1.71 6.46 3.59
N HIS A 402 1.41 7.75 3.50
CA HIS A 402 1.10 8.41 2.23
C HIS A 402 1.89 9.70 2.05
N ALA A 403 2.61 9.80 0.93
CA ALA A 403 3.16 11.02 0.37
C ALA A 403 3.26 10.85 -1.14
N HIS A 404 3.25 11.94 -1.89
CA HIS A 404 3.37 11.91 -3.35
C HIS A 404 4.82 11.71 -3.82
N LEU A 405 5.05 11.83 -5.14
CA LEU A 405 6.33 11.61 -5.85
C LEU A 405 7.59 12.26 -5.25
N LEU A 406 7.48 13.35 -4.47
CA LEU A 406 8.65 13.95 -3.83
C LEU A 406 9.01 13.28 -2.50
N GLY A 407 8.06 12.60 -1.85
CA GLY A 407 8.27 11.91 -0.58
C GLY A 407 9.21 10.73 -0.77
N VAL A 408 10.28 10.70 0.02
CA VAL A 408 11.31 9.65 -0.04
C VAL A 408 11.51 8.95 1.31
N ARG A 409 11.10 9.57 2.42
CA ARG A 409 11.08 8.96 3.75
C ARG A 409 9.91 9.46 4.57
N LEU A 410 9.27 8.58 5.33
CA LEU A 410 8.18 8.92 6.23
C LEU A 410 8.38 8.28 7.60
N ASN A 411 8.01 8.99 8.66
CA ASN A 411 7.96 8.44 10.01
C ASN A 411 6.71 8.97 10.74
N ALA A 412 6.05 8.11 11.50
CA ALA A 412 4.99 8.45 12.43
C ALA A 412 5.37 7.99 13.84
N ARG A 413 5.17 8.86 14.82
CA ARG A 413 5.59 8.65 16.21
C ARG A 413 4.52 9.09 17.20
N LEU A 414 4.52 8.43 18.34
CA LEU A 414 3.77 8.80 19.53
C LEU A 414 4.73 9.34 20.58
N ILE A 415 4.39 10.47 21.21
CA ILE A 415 5.03 10.91 22.45
C ILE A 415 4.03 10.74 23.60
N HIS A 416 4.37 9.86 24.53
CA HIS A 416 3.62 9.63 25.77
C HIS A 416 4.53 9.90 26.98
N ASN A 417 4.17 10.83 27.85
CA ASN A 417 4.96 11.18 29.04
C ASN A 417 6.46 11.48 28.76
N GLY A 418 6.74 12.08 27.60
CA GLY A 418 8.11 12.41 27.16
C GLY A 418 8.91 11.25 26.59
N VAL A 419 8.32 10.06 26.47
CA VAL A 419 8.89 8.90 25.77
C VAL A 419 8.35 8.87 24.35
N GLU A 420 9.26 8.74 23.39
CA GLU A 420 8.95 8.64 21.96
C GLU A 420 8.91 7.17 21.52
N THR A 421 7.85 6.77 20.82
CA THR A 421 7.66 5.44 20.25
C THR A 421 7.38 5.58 18.76
N ASP A 422 8.13 4.87 17.91
CA ASP A 422 7.84 4.78 16.48
C ASP A 422 6.56 3.96 16.28
N ILE A 423 5.58 4.55 15.56
CA ILE A 423 4.37 3.86 15.11
C ILE A 423 4.65 3.18 13.76
N ALA A 424 5.31 3.91 12.86
CA ALA A 424 5.67 3.43 11.53
C ALA A 424 6.84 4.23 10.98
N ARG A 425 7.79 3.56 10.34
CA ARG A 425 8.89 4.21 9.65
C ARG A 425 9.13 3.56 8.30
N ASP A 426 9.44 4.38 7.32
CA ASP A 426 9.96 3.94 6.03
C ASP A 426 11.02 4.92 5.54
N ASP A 427 12.29 4.56 5.72
CA ASP A 427 13.42 5.36 5.26
C ASP A 427 13.69 5.22 3.75
N ASN A 428 12.92 4.38 3.09
CA ASN A 428 13.05 4.02 1.68
C ASN A 428 11.68 4.08 0.96
N TYR A 429 10.78 4.94 1.42
CA TYR A 429 9.41 5.04 0.91
C TYR A 429 9.34 5.11 -0.62
N ASP A 430 8.34 4.45 -1.18
CA ASP A 430 8.03 4.49 -2.61
C ASP A 430 6.56 4.87 -2.80
N PHE A 431 6.31 5.95 -3.55
CA PHE A 431 4.95 6.39 -3.87
C PHE A 431 4.13 5.30 -4.58
N ASN A 432 4.79 4.42 -5.33
CA ASN A 432 4.13 3.35 -6.06
C ASN A 432 3.90 2.10 -5.19
N LEU A 433 4.23 2.14 -3.90
CA LEU A 433 3.98 1.05 -2.96
C LEU A 433 3.40 1.59 -1.65
N GLN A 434 2.09 1.74 -1.60
CA GLN A 434 1.39 2.26 -0.42
C GLN A 434 0.52 1.17 0.16
N ASN A 435 0.91 0.67 1.32
CA ASN A 435 0.27 -0.49 1.92
C ASN A 435 -0.21 -0.20 3.33
N MET A 436 -1.35 -0.80 3.66
CA MET A 436 -1.80 -0.91 5.04
C MET A 436 -0.87 -1.85 5.79
N ARG A 437 -0.14 -1.32 6.79
CA ARG A 437 0.77 -2.11 7.64
C ARG A 437 0.09 -2.35 8.98
N MET A 438 -0.27 -3.60 9.26
CA MET A 438 -0.78 -3.97 10.59
C MET A 438 0.38 -4.08 11.58
N LEU A 439 0.22 -3.47 12.75
CA LEU A 439 1.27 -3.44 13.77
C LEU A 439 1.49 -4.84 14.37
N LYS A 440 2.73 -5.13 14.79
CA LYS A 440 3.04 -6.35 15.56
C LYS A 440 2.34 -6.31 16.92
N GLU A 441 2.45 -5.16 17.59
CA GLU A 441 1.83 -4.83 18.87
C GLU A 441 1.02 -3.54 18.73
N GLU A 442 -0.18 -3.53 19.29
CA GLU A 442 -1.05 -2.35 19.25
C GLU A 442 -0.53 -1.24 20.17
N ILE A 443 -0.60 0.00 19.70
CA ILE A 443 -0.09 1.16 20.43
C ILE A 443 -1.26 1.92 21.04
N THR A 444 -1.31 2.02 22.37
CA THR A 444 -2.34 2.81 23.06
C THR A 444 -1.97 4.30 23.05
N VAL A 445 -2.94 5.15 22.71
CA VAL A 445 -2.84 6.61 22.73
C VAL A 445 -3.77 7.13 23.83
N TYR A 446 -3.20 7.87 24.78
CA TYR A 446 -3.89 8.42 25.94
C TYR A 446 -4.17 9.91 25.79
N PRO A 447 -5.15 10.46 26.53
CA PRO A 447 -5.26 11.91 26.71
C PRO A 447 -3.94 12.49 27.22
N GLY A 448 -3.49 13.57 26.60
CA GLY A 448 -2.21 14.21 26.88
C GLY A 448 -1.08 13.84 25.91
N ASP A 449 -1.28 12.83 25.07
CA ASP A 449 -0.26 12.39 24.12
C ASP A 449 -0.10 13.36 22.93
N THR A 450 0.96 13.15 22.15
CA THR A 450 1.18 13.88 20.90
C THR A 450 1.59 12.92 19.80
N LEU A 451 0.87 12.97 18.68
CA LEU A 451 1.24 12.25 17.46
C LEU A 451 2.04 13.17 16.54
N ILE A 452 3.12 12.64 15.98
CA ILE A 452 4.02 13.38 15.09
C ILE A 452 4.17 12.60 13.80
N THR A 453 3.93 13.25 12.67
CA THR A 453 4.23 12.72 11.34
C THR A 453 5.36 13.55 10.73
N GLU A 454 6.45 12.92 10.31
CA GLU A 454 7.55 13.55 9.58
C GLU A 454 7.64 12.99 8.16
N CYS A 455 7.91 13.87 7.19
CA CYS A 455 8.14 13.49 5.81
C CYS A 455 9.38 14.19 5.27
N ILE A 456 10.22 13.43 4.57
CA ILE A 456 11.40 13.91 3.86
C ILE A 456 11.10 13.92 2.38
N TYR A 457 11.38 15.04 1.73
CA TYR A 457 11.18 15.25 0.31
C TYR A 457 12.51 15.44 -0.43
N ASN A 458 12.60 14.85 -1.63
CA ASN A 458 13.64 15.13 -2.60
C ASN A 458 13.09 15.90 -3.79
N SER A 459 13.41 17.18 -3.85
CA SER A 459 13.05 18.11 -4.92
C SER A 459 14.26 18.56 -5.74
N GLU A 460 15.37 17.80 -5.73
CA GLU A 460 16.62 18.16 -6.42
C GLU A 460 16.39 18.43 -7.92
N HIS A 461 15.46 17.70 -8.52
CA HIS A 461 15.09 17.78 -9.94
C HIS A 461 14.05 18.88 -10.26
N LYS A 462 13.50 19.58 -9.26
CA LYS A 462 12.51 20.65 -9.45
C LYS A 462 13.18 22.03 -9.58
N ASP A 463 12.65 22.86 -10.47
CA ASP A 463 13.11 24.24 -10.69
C ASP A 463 12.29 25.31 -9.97
N SER A 464 11.10 24.97 -9.50
CA SER A 464 10.20 25.87 -8.78
C SER A 464 9.75 25.27 -7.47
N VAL A 465 9.32 26.13 -6.54
CA VAL A 465 8.66 25.73 -5.30
C VAL A 465 7.45 24.87 -5.62
N VAL A 466 7.30 23.78 -4.88
CA VAL A 466 6.13 22.91 -4.92
C VAL A 466 5.29 23.21 -3.69
N TYR A 467 4.00 23.45 -3.89
CA TYR A 467 3.06 23.74 -2.81
C TYR A 467 2.05 22.60 -2.71
N ASP A 468 1.57 22.34 -1.51
CA ASP A 468 0.37 21.54 -1.35
C ASP A 468 -0.82 22.39 -1.83
N THR A 469 -1.55 21.92 -2.83
CA THR A 469 -2.74 22.62 -3.30
C THR A 469 -3.93 21.69 -3.29
N VAL A 470 -4.99 22.09 -2.59
CA VAL A 470 -6.36 21.67 -2.92
C VAL A 470 -6.69 22.36 -4.23
N GLN A 471 -7.21 21.64 -5.21
CA GLN A 471 -7.76 22.26 -6.42
C GLN A 471 -9.08 22.97 -6.07
N GLN A 472 -9.03 24.01 -5.25
CA GLN A 472 -10.16 24.92 -5.03
C GLN A 472 -10.19 25.90 -6.19
N TYR A 473 -11.02 25.58 -7.19
CA TYR A 473 -11.48 26.56 -8.15
C TYR A 473 -12.10 27.73 -7.39
N ALA A 474 -11.60 28.94 -7.64
CA ALA A 474 -12.17 30.17 -7.16
C ALA A 474 -13.56 30.38 -7.81
N ALA A 475 -14.61 29.88 -7.15
CA ALA A 475 -15.96 30.38 -7.32
C ALA A 475 -16.30 31.31 -6.14
N PRO A 476 -16.95 32.46 -6.36
CA PRO A 476 -17.24 33.42 -5.31
C PRO A 476 -18.32 32.85 -4.39
N PHE A 477 -17.96 32.33 -3.22
CA PHE A 477 -18.94 32.00 -2.20
C PHE A 477 -19.58 33.29 -1.64
N PRO A 478 -20.91 33.35 -1.46
CA PRO A 478 -21.57 34.44 -0.76
C PRO A 478 -21.06 34.50 0.68
N ARG A 479 -20.79 35.70 1.19
CA ARG A 479 -20.48 35.94 2.60
C ARG A 479 -21.59 35.33 3.46
N GLY A 480 -21.28 34.33 4.31
CA GLY A 480 -22.22 33.95 5.37
C GLY A 480 -22.16 32.54 5.97
N THR A 481 -21.37 31.61 5.46
CA THR A 481 -21.35 30.23 6.00
C THR A 481 -20.07 29.93 6.77
N ARG A 482 -20.20 29.72 8.09
CA ARG A 482 -19.17 29.06 8.91
C ARG A 482 -19.06 27.61 8.45
N LEU A 483 -17.87 27.19 8.05
CA LEU A 483 -17.51 25.78 7.92
C LEU A 483 -17.29 25.22 9.34
N PRO A 484 -17.88 24.08 9.73
CA PRO A 484 -17.41 23.32 10.87
C PRO A 484 -16.12 22.60 10.45
N THR A 485 -15.01 22.99 11.06
CA THR A 485 -13.69 22.37 10.93
C THR A 485 -13.52 21.31 12.01
N GLU A 486 -13.95 20.07 11.77
CA GLU A 486 -13.64 18.93 12.65
C GLU A 486 -13.41 17.68 11.76
N ASP A 487 -12.37 16.91 12.14
CA ASP A 487 -11.73 15.72 11.52
C ASP A 487 -10.38 15.89 10.79
N ILE A 488 -9.64 16.99 11.02
CA ILE A 488 -8.22 17.08 10.64
C ILE A 488 -7.43 17.67 11.81
N CYS A 489 -6.53 16.89 12.41
CA CYS A 489 -5.63 17.37 13.46
C CYS A 489 -4.71 18.48 12.92
N SER A 490 -5.05 19.75 13.15
CA SER A 490 -4.11 20.84 12.93
C SER A 490 -4.33 22.00 13.88
N PRO A 491 -3.26 22.57 14.44
CA PRO A 491 -3.35 23.75 15.27
C PRO A 491 -3.60 24.97 14.38
N SER A 492 -4.85 25.38 14.22
CA SER A 492 -5.13 26.74 13.79
C SER A 492 -4.92 27.68 14.97
N ALA A 493 -3.76 28.34 15.01
CA ALA A 493 -3.50 29.44 15.93
C ALA A 493 -4.50 30.58 15.63
N THR A 494 -5.47 30.78 16.51
CA THR A 494 -6.34 31.97 16.50
C THR A 494 -5.60 33.11 17.20
N PRO A 495 -5.36 34.27 16.56
CA PRO A 495 -4.95 35.46 17.28
C PRO A 495 -6.18 36.04 18.00
N THR A 496 -6.04 36.28 19.30
CA THR A 496 -7.00 37.00 20.13
C THR A 496 -7.23 38.43 19.60
N PRO A 497 -8.48 38.95 19.60
CA PRO A 497 -8.74 40.32 19.18
C PRO A 497 -8.49 41.30 20.35
N GLY A 498 -7.50 42.18 20.18
CA GLY A 498 -7.26 43.34 21.04
C GLY A 498 -7.19 44.64 20.24
N ASP A 499 -8.22 45.47 20.43
CA ASP A 499 -8.29 46.94 20.35
C ASP A 499 -7.69 47.76 19.17
N GLY A 500 -8.59 48.48 18.46
CA GLY A 500 -8.34 49.88 18.06
C GLY A 500 -8.51 50.24 16.55
N PRO A 501 -9.22 51.32 16.16
CA PRO A 501 -9.69 51.53 14.78
C PRO A 501 -8.91 52.55 13.91
N GLY A 502 -8.70 52.18 12.63
CA GLY A 502 -8.66 53.06 11.43
C GLY A 502 -7.38 53.85 11.10
N PRO A 503 -7.29 54.52 9.91
CA PRO A 503 -7.73 54.09 8.58
C PRO A 503 -6.70 54.40 7.43
N ALA A 504 -6.96 53.79 6.26
CA ALA A 504 -6.67 54.26 4.89
C ALA A 504 -5.24 54.22 4.27
N GLY A 505 -5.21 53.82 3.00
CA GLY A 505 -4.10 53.97 2.03
C GLY A 505 -3.39 52.65 1.74
N GLY A 506 -3.20 52.15 0.52
CA GLY A 506 -3.44 52.64 -0.82
C GLY A 506 -3.04 51.53 -1.79
N SER A 507 -3.72 51.48 -2.93
CA SER A 507 -3.43 50.62 -4.07
C SER A 507 -1.97 50.75 -4.56
N THR A 508 -1.32 49.63 -4.82
CA THR A 508 -0.53 49.46 -6.04
C THR A 508 -0.62 48.01 -6.50
N ALA A 509 -1.35 47.82 -7.60
CA ALA A 509 -1.33 46.63 -8.42
C ALA A 509 0.08 46.41 -8.99
N LEU A 510 0.58 45.18 -8.90
CA LEU A 510 1.56 44.65 -9.84
C LEU A 510 0.86 43.57 -10.66
N GLN A 511 0.60 43.91 -11.91
CA GLN A 511 0.20 42.97 -12.95
C GLN A 511 1.32 41.96 -13.18
N ALA A 512 1.05 40.68 -12.90
CA ALA A 512 1.85 39.59 -13.41
C ALA A 512 1.18 39.04 -14.67
N HIS A 513 1.95 39.06 -15.76
CA HIS A 513 1.59 38.58 -17.08
C HIS A 513 1.24 37.08 -17.08
N HIS A 514 0.28 36.74 -17.95
CA HIS A 514 -0.03 35.38 -18.37
C HIS A 514 1.24 34.60 -18.75
N ALA A 515 1.46 33.48 -18.05
CA ALA A 515 2.16 32.33 -18.58
C ALA A 515 1.29 31.10 -18.25
N ALA A 516 0.66 30.54 -19.29
CA ALA A 516 0.02 29.24 -19.21
C ALA A 516 1.11 28.18 -19.09
N GLY A 517 1.05 27.37 -18.03
CA GLY A 517 1.95 26.25 -17.77
C GLY A 517 1.40 25.42 -16.60
N TYR A 518 1.16 24.14 -16.88
CA TYR A 518 0.60 23.11 -15.99
C TYR A 518 1.48 22.83 -14.75
N VAL A 519 0.87 22.49 -13.61
CA VAL A 519 1.21 21.32 -12.75
C VAL A 519 -0.06 20.99 -11.92
N LEU A 520 -0.74 19.89 -12.25
CA LEU A 520 -1.59 19.16 -11.30
C LEU A 520 -0.67 18.39 -10.37
N LEU A 521 -0.93 18.39 -9.06
CA LEU A 521 -0.64 17.32 -8.11
C LEU A 521 -1.20 17.77 -6.74
N THR A 522 -2.20 17.05 -6.25
CA THR A 522 -2.95 17.33 -5.02
C THR A 522 -2.28 16.63 -3.84
N TYR A 523 -1.20 17.21 -3.32
CA TYR A 523 -0.33 16.60 -2.30
C TYR A 523 -1.02 16.39 -0.94
N LEU A 524 -1.53 15.19 -0.70
CA LEU A 524 -1.88 14.73 0.65
C LEU A 524 -0.62 14.14 1.30
N VAL A 525 -0.40 14.49 2.56
CA VAL A 525 0.55 13.80 3.45
C VAL A 525 -0.30 13.36 4.62
N ALA A 526 -0.87 12.16 4.52
CA ALA A 526 -1.74 11.63 5.54
C ALA A 526 -1.15 10.34 6.08
N LEU A 527 -0.98 10.29 7.39
CA LEU A 527 -0.93 9.03 8.10
C LEU A 527 -2.38 8.60 8.30
N VAL A 528 -2.77 7.46 7.75
CA VAL A 528 -4.07 6.86 8.04
C VAL A 528 -3.85 5.83 9.14
N LEU A 529 -4.24 6.19 10.36
CA LEU A 529 -4.19 5.29 11.51
C LEU A 529 -5.51 4.56 11.64
N THR A 530 -5.45 3.23 11.67
CA THR A 530 -6.59 2.40 12.01
C THR A 530 -6.65 2.28 13.53
N VAL A 531 -7.73 2.77 14.14
CA VAL A 531 -7.85 2.91 15.61
C VAL A 531 -9.15 2.33 16.15
N TRP A 532 -9.15 1.86 17.39
CA TRP A 532 -10.35 1.44 18.11
C TRP A 532 -10.31 1.86 19.58
N ALA A 533 -11.45 1.81 20.26
CA ALA A 533 -11.64 2.12 21.68
C ALA A 533 -12.47 1.02 22.36
N GLU A 534 -12.20 0.74 23.65
CA GLU A 534 -12.71 -0.43 24.42
C GLU A 534 -14.19 -0.39 24.84
#